data_AF-A0A535FPP0-F1
#
_entry.id   AF-A0A535FPP0-F1
#
_cell.length_a   1.000
_cell.length_b   1.000
_cell.length_c   1.000
_cell.angle_alpha   90.00
_cell.angle_beta   90.00
_cell.angle_gamma   90.00
#
_symmetry.space_group_name_H-M   'P 1'
#
loop_
_entity.id
_entity.type
_entity.pdbx_description
1 polymer ?
#
loop_
_entity_poly.entity_id
_entity_poly.type
_entity_poly.pdbx_seq_one_letter_code
_entity_poly.pdbx_strand_id
1 'polypeptide(L)' 'LAFGIGTSEVEHVLATQCMLQQRPKTMNIRVEGTLAPDVTAKDLALAIIGKFGTAIGTGHVIEFSGSTIRNLS' A
#
# COMPACT_ATOMS: atom_id res chain seq x y z
N LEU A 1 1.91 -5.08 -8.54
CA LEU A 1 1.61 -3.64 -8.27
C LEU A 1 0.17 -3.40 -8.68
N ALA A 2 -0.62 -2.74 -7.84
CA ALA A 2 -2.01 -2.40 -8.14
C ALA A 2 -2.28 -0.97 -7.67
N PHE A 3 -3.05 -0.22 -8.45
CA PHE A 3 -3.45 1.15 -8.14
C PHE A 3 -4.72 1.48 -8.92
N GLY A 4 -5.51 2.42 -8.42
CA GLY A 4 -6.72 2.89 -9.10
C GLY A 4 -6.38 3.80 -10.28
N ILE A 5 -7.13 3.67 -11.37
CA ILE A 5 -7.07 4.55 -12.54
C ILE A 5 -8.49 5.00 -12.91
N GLY A 6 -8.61 6.16 -13.56
CA GLY A 6 -9.88 6.68 -14.04
C GLY A 6 -10.40 5.92 -15.27
N THR A 7 -11.71 6.01 -15.54
CA THR A 7 -12.35 5.31 -16.66
C THR A 7 -11.70 5.63 -18.02
N SER A 8 -11.31 6.87 -18.27
CA SER A 8 -10.61 7.25 -19.51
C SER A 8 -9.22 6.60 -19.64
N GLU A 9 -8.53 6.38 -18.53
CA GLU A 9 -7.25 5.67 -18.52
C GLU A 9 -7.48 4.16 -18.77
N VAL A 10 -8.55 3.58 -18.25
CA VAL A 10 -8.93 2.18 -18.53
C VAL A 10 -9.13 1.97 -20.03
N GLU A 11 -9.88 2.84 -20.71
CA GLU A 11 -10.07 2.77 -22.17
C GLU A 11 -8.73 2.77 -22.90
N HIS A 12 -7.83 3.69 -22.53
CA HIS A 12 -6.50 3.77 -23.12
C HIS A 12 -5.65 2.52 -22.87
N VAL A 13 -5.68 1.97 -21.65
CA VAL A 13 -4.98 0.73 -21.30
C VAL A 13 -5.51 -0.44 -22.11
N LEU A 14 -6.84 -0.57 -22.25
CA LEU A 14 -7.43 -1.65 -23.04
C LEU A 14 -7.04 -1.55 -24.52
N ALA A 15 -6.99 -0.34 -25.07
CA ALA A 15 -6.62 -0.11 -26.47
C ALA A 15 -5.12 -0.30 -26.77
N THR A 16 -4.24 0.08 -25.84
CA THR A 16 -2.79 0.21 -26.11
C THR A 16 -1.91 -0.72 -25.27
N GLN A 17 -2.46 -1.32 -24.22
CA GLN A 17 -1.72 -2.03 -23.17
C GLN A 17 -0.62 -1.17 -22.51
N CYS A 18 -0.76 0.16 -22.61
CA CYS A 18 0.17 1.14 -22.07
C CYS A 18 -0.55 2.11 -21.14
N MET A 19 0.20 2.69 -20.21
CA MET A 19 -0.28 3.75 -19.33
C MET A 19 0.85 4.75 -19.08
N LEU A 20 0.56 6.03 -19.27
CA LEU A 20 1.46 7.09 -18.86
C LEU A 20 1.39 7.21 -17.34
N GLN A 21 2.50 6.92 -16.65
CA GLN A 21 2.57 7.00 -15.20
C GLN A 21 3.80 7.79 -14.77
N GLN A 22 3.63 8.73 -13.85
CA GLN A 22 4.76 9.39 -13.21
C GLN A 22 5.40 8.42 -12.22
N ARG A 23 6.73 8.35 -12.21
CA ARG A 23 7.44 7.41 -11.33
C ARG A 23 7.18 7.80 -9.87
N PRO A 24 6.51 6.96 -9.07
CA PRO A 24 6.27 7.26 -7.66
C PRO A 24 7.56 7.11 -6.85
N LYS A 25 7.61 7.80 -5.71
CA LYS A 25 8.66 7.56 -4.71
C LYS A 25 8.41 6.23 -4.01
N THR A 26 9.45 5.66 -3.41
CA THR A 26 9.31 4.43 -2.61
C THR A 26 9.23 4.77 -1.13
N MET A 27 8.29 4.16 -0.42
CA MET A 27 8.17 4.25 1.03
C MET A 27 8.16 2.83 1.61
N ASN A 28 8.92 2.60 2.68
CA ASN A 28 8.90 1.33 3.40
C ASN A 28 8.27 1.51 4.78
N ILE A 29 7.17 0.79 5.03
CA ILE A 29 6.57 0.65 6.35
C ILE A 29 7.06 -0.67 6.93
N ARG A 30 8.07 -0.58 7.80
CA ARG A 30 8.67 -1.72 8.47
C ARG A 30 8.02 -1.96 9.82
N VAL A 31 7.49 -3.16 10.03
CA VAL A 31 6.83 -3.59 11.28
C VAL A 31 7.51 -4.83 11.83
N GLU A 32 8.00 -4.73 13.06
CA GLU A 32 8.74 -5.79 13.75
C GLU A 32 8.07 -6.17 15.07
N GLY A 33 8.24 -7.44 15.46
CA GLY A 33 7.68 -7.98 16.69
C GLY A 33 6.49 -8.91 16.45
N THR A 34 5.85 -9.32 17.54
CA THR A 34 4.70 -10.23 17.54
C THR A 34 3.42 -9.47 17.85
N LEU A 35 2.37 -9.72 17.06
CA LEU A 35 1.04 -9.21 17.39
C LEU A 35 0.55 -9.86 18.69
N ALA A 36 -0.16 -9.08 19.51
CA ALA A 36 -0.86 -9.61 20.67
C ALA A 36 -1.99 -10.57 20.23
N PRO A 37 -2.48 -11.44 21.13
CA PRO A 37 -3.64 -12.28 20.83
C PRO A 37 -4.81 -11.44 20.27
N ASP A 38 -5.52 -12.00 19.30
CA ASP A 38 -6.68 -11.41 18.61
C ASP A 38 -6.39 -10.14 17.79
N VAL A 39 -5.15 -9.64 17.74
CA VAL A 39 -4.77 -8.53 16.86
C VAL A 39 -4.49 -9.04 15.45
N THR A 40 -5.15 -8.43 14.47
CA THR A 40 -5.12 -8.86 13.07
C THR A 40 -4.38 -7.87 12.16
N ALA A 41 -4.20 -8.26 10.89
CA ALA A 41 -3.69 -7.38 9.86
C ALA A 41 -4.50 -6.07 9.71
N LYS A 42 -5.82 -6.13 9.96
CA LYS A 42 -6.70 -4.96 9.89
C LYS A 42 -6.38 -3.95 10.99
N ASP A 43 -6.16 -4.43 12.21
CA ASP A 43 -5.82 -3.58 13.35
C ASP A 43 -4.47 -2.91 13.12
N LEU A 44 -3.50 -3.64 12.57
CA LEU A 44 -2.22 -3.08 12.15
C LEU A 44 -2.39 -1.97 11.10
N ALA A 45 -3.19 -2.21 10.05
CA ALA A 45 -3.45 -1.22 9.01
C ALA A 45 -4.11 0.05 9.59
N LEU A 46 -5.11 -0.10 10.47
CA LEU A 46 -5.77 1.03 11.12
C LEU A 46 -4.84 1.77 12.09
N ALA A 47 -3.97 1.07 12.82
CA ALA A 47 -2.97 1.69 13.68
C ALA A 47 -1.96 2.53 12.88
N ILE A 48 -1.53 2.05 11.71
CA ILE A 48 -0.66 2.79 10.79
C ILE A 48 -1.36 4.07 10.29
N ILE A 49 -2.61 3.96 9.83
CA ILE A 49 -3.40 5.12 9.38
C ILE A 49 -3.62 6.12 10.53
N GLY A 50 -3.97 5.64 11.72
CA GLY A 50 -4.18 6.50 12.90
C GLY A 50 -2.92 7.23 13.34
N LYS A 51 -1.75 6.59 13.21
CA LYS A 51 -0.46 7.19 13.59
C LYS A 51 0.04 8.23 12.59
N PHE A 52 -0.13 7.99 11.30
CA PHE A 52 0.49 8.80 10.26
C PHE A 52 -0.48 9.62 9.41
N GLY A 53 -1.78 9.41 9.59
CA GLY A 53 -2.83 10.05 8.80
C GLY A 53 -3.10 9.37 7.47
N THR A 54 -4.20 9.78 6.81
CA THR A 54 -4.65 9.21 5.55
C THR A 54 -3.78 9.58 4.35
N ALA A 55 -3.04 10.69 4.44
CA ALA A 55 -2.22 11.20 3.34
C ALA A 55 -0.80 10.59 3.28
N ILE A 56 -0.41 9.73 4.22
CA ILE A 56 0.97 9.21 4.33
C ILE A 56 1.51 8.62 3.02
N GLY A 57 0.67 7.94 2.24
CA GLY A 57 1.08 7.27 0.99
C GLY A 57 1.09 8.14 -0.26
N THR A 58 0.73 9.43 -0.16
CA THR A 58 0.53 10.26 -1.35
C THR A 58 1.79 10.34 -2.21
N GLY A 59 1.69 9.96 -3.49
CA GLY A 59 2.82 9.96 -4.43
C GLY A 59 3.87 8.86 -4.20
N HIS A 60 3.57 7.86 -3.35
CA HIS A 60 4.48 6.77 -3.03
C HIS A 60 3.89 5.40 -3.42
N VAL A 61 4.77 4.49 -3.82
CA VAL A 61 4.54 3.05 -3.69
C VAL A 61 4.99 2.67 -2.29
N ILE A 62 4.07 2.11 -1.51
CA ILE A 62 4.35 1.63 -0.17
C ILE A 62 4.70 0.15 -0.22
N GLU A 63 5.84 -0.20 0.37
CA GLU A 63 6.25 -1.55 0.67
C GLU A 63 6.06 -1.82 2.17
N PHE A 64 5.34 -2.88 2.51
CA PHE A 64 5.22 -3.35 3.89
C PHE A 64 6.25 -4.44 4.13
N SER A 65 7.09 -4.28 5.16
CA SER A 65 8.19 -5.20 5.45
C SER A 65 8.34 -5.50 6.94
N GLY A 66 9.23 -6.42 7.29
CA GLY A 66 9.54 -6.79 8.68
C GLY A 66 8.95 -8.14 9.10
N SER A 67 9.31 -8.60 10.30
CA SER A 67 8.90 -9.91 10.83
C SER A 67 7.39 -10.02 11.01
N THR A 68 6.74 -8.96 11.51
CA THR A 68 5.29 -8.96 11.72
C THR A 68 4.53 -9.14 10.41
N ILE A 69 4.89 -8.39 9.37
CA ILE A 69 4.25 -8.47 8.04
C ILE A 69 4.41 -9.87 7.43
N ARG A 70 5.59 -10.48 7.56
CA ARG A 70 5.84 -11.86 7.07
C ARG A 70 5.06 -12.94 7.82
N ASN A 71 4.63 -12.66 9.05
CA ASN A 71 3.86 -13.58 9.87
C ASN A 71 2.34 -13.40 9.71
N LEU A 72 1.87 -12.46 8.87
CA LEU A 72 0.45 -12.33 8.53
C LEU A 72 0.03 -13.43 7.55
N SER A 73 -1.21 -13.90 7.68
CA SER A 73 -1.86 -14.92 6.82
C SER A 73 -2.94 -14.32 5.95
#